data_AF-A0A0L6W989-F1
#
_entry.id   AF-A0A0L6W989-F1
#
_cell.length_a   1.000
_cell.length_b   1.000
_cell.length_c   1.000
_cell.angle_alpha   90.00
_cell.angle_beta   90.00
_cell.angle_gamma   90.00
#
_symmetry.space_group_name_H-M   'P 1'
#
loop_
_entity.id
_entity.type
_entity.pdbx_description
1 polymer ?
#
loop_
_entity_poly.entity_id
_entity_poly.type
_entity_poly.pdbx_seq_one_letter_code
_entity_poly.pdbx_strand_id
1 'polypeptide(L)'
;MPYFLPVQKFLFFAVIVSRISAFNVSISIPPRAAINAPRVLPSLISLSIELDRWTDWAGTTSRNEFFFNTLDNLRQLTGQPPNIRIGGNTEDHTNFHQDVEFSETIFPPFTPVAPYPEATNVTVGDSFYATTRFLPPTPGVSNTAGAALWTLDYALFATQLGISTVFFHEGKNMMYQIQPTTLARSTLDGSSLPTPAPPHVQPQYYAAVIAGEAIGKTGKAQVLEIDIDHPQIAGYSFYEDYLLVRAVFINSKAYLPESTIRTSVHLDFKFTNVHGFKAATTMTLKRLAIAYATDASGLTWGGQTYETSDGRVANSVVTETRLVSDGLDIQETEVILVVFES
;
A
#
# COMPACT_ATOMS: atom_id res chain seq x y z
N MET A 1 78.60 -51.03 -35.64
CA MET A 1 77.68 -50.01 -36.19
C MET A 1 77.17 -50.47 -37.53
N PRO A 2 75.86 -50.73 -37.64
CA PRO A 2 75.08 -50.15 -38.73
C PRO A 2 73.88 -49.35 -38.17
N TYR A 3 73.56 -48.26 -38.84
CA TYR A 3 72.49 -47.32 -38.51
C TYR A 3 71.11 -47.93 -38.83
N PHE A 4 70.18 -47.89 -37.87
CA PHE A 4 68.75 -48.07 -38.11
C PHE A 4 68.15 -46.75 -38.62
N LEU A 5 67.49 -46.78 -39.78
CA LEU A 5 66.61 -45.70 -40.25
C LEU A 5 65.22 -45.86 -39.61
N PRO A 6 64.61 -44.81 -39.03
CA PRO A 6 63.26 -44.91 -38.50
C PRO A 6 62.21 -44.72 -39.61
N VAL A 7 61.25 -45.64 -39.67
CA VAL A 7 60.05 -45.53 -40.52
C VAL A 7 59.11 -44.48 -39.89
N GLN A 8 58.91 -43.35 -40.56
CA GLN A 8 57.91 -42.36 -40.18
C GLN A 8 56.51 -42.87 -40.56
N LYS A 9 55.70 -43.23 -39.56
CA LYS A 9 54.26 -43.46 -39.74
C LYS A 9 53.55 -42.11 -39.80
N PHE A 10 53.04 -41.75 -40.99
CA PHE A 10 52.09 -40.64 -41.12
C PHE A 10 50.72 -41.10 -40.60
N LEU A 11 50.28 -40.56 -39.46
CA LEU A 11 48.87 -40.60 -39.07
C LEU A 11 48.13 -39.47 -39.80
N PHE A 12 47.21 -39.84 -40.69
CA PHE A 12 46.21 -38.91 -41.21
C PHE A 12 45.12 -38.73 -40.16
N PHE A 13 45.05 -37.55 -39.54
CA PHE A 13 43.89 -37.12 -38.77
C PHE A 13 42.81 -36.65 -39.75
N ALA A 14 41.73 -37.42 -39.90
CA ALA A 14 40.54 -36.95 -40.58
C ALA A 14 39.79 -35.97 -39.65
N VAL A 15 39.84 -34.68 -39.95
CA VAL A 15 39.04 -33.67 -39.27
C VAL A 15 37.60 -33.81 -39.75
N ILE A 16 36.73 -34.39 -38.92
CA ILE A 16 35.28 -34.35 -39.12
C ILE A 16 34.81 -32.95 -38.74
N VAL A 17 34.58 -32.09 -39.75
CA VAL A 17 33.94 -30.78 -39.54
C VAL A 17 32.44 -31.00 -39.41
N SER A 18 31.94 -31.04 -38.18
CA SER A 18 30.50 -30.99 -37.90
C SER A 18 29.95 -29.65 -38.39
N ARG A 19 29.16 -29.66 -39.47
CA ARG A 19 28.45 -28.46 -39.92
C ARG A 19 27.32 -28.16 -38.94
N ILE A 20 27.52 -27.17 -38.07
CA ILE A 20 26.44 -26.59 -37.28
C ILE A 20 25.57 -25.79 -38.25
N SER A 21 24.38 -26.29 -38.57
CA SER A 21 23.36 -25.52 -39.29
C SER A 21 22.67 -24.57 -38.31
N ALA A 22 23.00 -23.29 -38.36
CA ALA A 22 22.21 -22.26 -37.68
C ALA A 22 20.99 -21.92 -38.56
N PHE A 23 19.79 -22.00 -37.99
CA PHE A 23 18.56 -21.53 -38.64
C PHE A 23 18.35 -20.06 -38.29
N ASN A 24 18.21 -19.22 -39.32
CA ASN A 24 17.89 -17.81 -39.13
C ASN A 24 16.38 -17.64 -39.00
N VAL A 25 15.94 -17.04 -37.89
CA VAL A 25 14.56 -16.63 -37.68
C VAL A 25 14.50 -15.11 -37.81
N SER A 26 13.67 -14.61 -38.73
CA SER A 26 13.40 -13.18 -38.85
C SER A 26 12.34 -12.77 -37.84
N ILE A 27 12.64 -11.78 -37.01
CA ILE A 27 11.73 -11.25 -35.98
C ILE A 27 11.34 -9.83 -36.37
N SER A 28 10.04 -9.56 -36.47
CA SER A 28 9.52 -8.21 -36.70
C SER A 28 9.08 -7.60 -35.38
N ILE A 29 9.71 -6.49 -34.99
CA ILE A 29 9.38 -5.74 -33.77
C ILE A 29 8.73 -4.42 -34.18
N PRO A 30 7.48 -4.14 -33.77
CA PRO A 30 6.85 -2.87 -34.10
C PRO A 30 7.57 -1.72 -33.37
N PRO A 31 7.82 -0.56 -34.03
CA PRO A 31 8.53 0.56 -33.42
C PRO A 31 7.68 1.32 -32.38
N ARG A 32 6.40 0.95 -32.24
CA ARG A 32 5.45 1.51 -31.27
C ARG A 32 4.57 0.40 -30.73
N ALA A 33 4.17 0.53 -29.47
CA ALA A 33 3.19 -0.35 -28.86
C ALA A 33 1.82 -0.19 -29.56
N ALA A 34 1.01 -1.26 -29.59
CA ALA A 34 -0.38 -1.16 -29.99
C ALA A 34 -1.17 -0.31 -28.99
N ILE A 35 -2.26 0.32 -29.42
CA ILE A 35 -3.06 1.23 -28.58
C ILE A 35 -3.63 0.56 -27.32
N ASN A 36 -3.75 -0.76 -27.33
CA ASN A 36 -4.24 -1.61 -26.25
C ASN A 36 -3.13 -2.44 -25.58
N ALA A 37 -1.85 -2.14 -25.86
CA ALA A 37 -0.75 -2.84 -25.20
C ALA A 37 -0.79 -2.57 -23.69
N PRO A 38 -0.74 -3.60 -22.83
CA PRO A 38 -0.84 -3.41 -21.39
C PRO A 38 0.39 -2.68 -20.84
N ARG A 39 0.16 -1.76 -19.92
CA ARG A 39 1.22 -1.18 -19.11
C ARG A 39 1.72 -2.24 -18.13
N VAL A 40 3.04 -2.46 -18.10
CA VAL A 40 3.66 -3.37 -17.17
C VAL A 40 4.24 -2.57 -16.00
N LEU A 41 3.88 -2.95 -14.77
CA LEU A 41 4.44 -2.34 -13.57
C LEU A 41 5.89 -2.79 -13.36
N PRO A 42 6.77 -1.93 -12.80
CA PRO A 42 8.12 -2.38 -12.45
C PRO A 42 8.14 -3.50 -11.39
N SER A 43 7.08 -3.61 -10.58
CA SER A 43 6.85 -4.69 -9.61
C SER A 43 6.05 -5.88 -10.17
N LEU A 44 6.00 -6.05 -11.51
CA LEU A 44 5.30 -7.18 -12.16
C LEU A 44 5.64 -8.52 -11.49
N ILE A 45 6.90 -8.70 -11.10
CA ILE A 45 7.33 -9.83 -10.29
C ILE A 45 7.37 -9.36 -8.82
N SER A 46 6.48 -9.92 -8.02
CA SER A 46 6.34 -9.66 -6.59
C SER A 46 6.29 -10.99 -5.82
N LEU A 47 6.62 -10.96 -4.52
CA LEU A 47 6.80 -12.19 -3.74
C LEU A 47 5.68 -12.35 -2.71
N SER A 48 5.21 -13.58 -2.59
CA SER A 48 4.34 -14.04 -1.51
C SER A 48 5.13 -15.00 -0.64
N ILE A 49 5.18 -14.75 0.66
CA ILE A 49 5.97 -15.50 1.63
C ILE A 49 5.05 -16.01 2.73
N GLU A 50 5.09 -17.33 2.97
CA GLU A 50 4.35 -17.97 4.06
C GLU A 50 4.71 -17.34 5.42
N LEU A 51 3.68 -17.05 6.21
CA LEU A 51 3.81 -16.32 7.48
C LEU A 51 4.61 -17.13 8.51
N ASP A 52 4.44 -18.45 8.50
CA ASP A 52 5.08 -19.39 9.44
C ASP A 52 6.61 -19.37 9.45
N ARG A 53 7.23 -18.82 8.41
CA ARG A 53 8.69 -18.66 8.31
C ARG A 53 9.13 -17.26 8.00
N TRP A 54 8.26 -16.27 8.10
CA TRP A 54 8.61 -14.88 7.79
C TRP A 54 9.91 -14.40 8.46
N THR A 55 10.14 -14.78 9.71
CA THR A 55 11.36 -14.44 10.46
C THR A 55 12.64 -15.08 9.91
N ASP A 56 12.55 -16.18 9.17
CA ASP A 56 13.70 -16.78 8.48
C ASP A 56 14.11 -15.95 7.25
N TRP A 57 13.12 -15.35 6.59
CA TRP A 57 13.34 -14.48 5.42
C TRP A 57 13.88 -13.13 5.84
N ALA A 58 13.18 -12.42 6.74
CA ALA A 58 13.55 -11.07 7.15
C ALA A 58 14.70 -11.04 8.16
N GLY A 59 14.78 -12.05 9.02
CA GLY A 59 15.57 -12.05 10.24
C GLY A 59 14.78 -11.53 11.46
N THR A 60 15.31 -11.72 12.66
CA THR A 60 14.67 -11.34 13.94
C THR A 60 15.36 -10.15 14.61
N THR A 61 16.54 -10.39 15.18
CA THR A 61 17.38 -9.37 15.84
C THR A 61 18.37 -8.73 14.87
N SER A 62 18.70 -9.42 13.77
CA SER A 62 19.53 -8.90 12.68
C SER A 62 18.85 -9.15 11.33
N ARG A 63 19.12 -8.26 10.38
CA ARG A 63 18.62 -8.36 9.00
C ARG A 63 19.24 -9.56 8.30
N ASN A 64 18.44 -10.32 7.56
CA ASN A 64 18.94 -11.26 6.58
C ASN A 64 19.50 -10.48 5.36
N GLU A 65 20.81 -10.24 5.37
CA GLU A 65 21.49 -9.47 4.31
C GLU A 65 21.35 -10.11 2.92
N PHE A 66 21.29 -11.44 2.84
CA PHE A 66 21.10 -12.11 1.55
C PHE A 66 19.72 -11.76 0.96
N PHE A 67 18.66 -11.93 1.76
CA PHE A 67 17.32 -11.62 1.31
C PHE A 67 17.19 -10.13 0.96
N PHE A 68 17.68 -9.23 1.80
CA PHE A 68 17.72 -7.80 1.49
C PHE A 68 18.40 -7.50 0.16
N ASN A 69 19.61 -8.04 -0.08
CA ASN A 69 20.36 -7.80 -1.31
C ASN A 69 19.63 -8.35 -2.54
N THR A 70 18.90 -9.47 -2.42
CA THR A 70 18.09 -9.98 -3.54
C THR A 70 16.97 -9.01 -3.93
N LEU A 71 16.31 -8.40 -2.94
CA LEU A 71 15.27 -7.40 -3.18
C LEU A 71 15.86 -6.08 -3.70
N ASP A 72 17.01 -5.67 -3.16
CA ASP A 72 17.70 -4.45 -3.60
C ASP A 72 18.21 -4.57 -5.06
N ASN A 73 18.69 -5.74 -5.48
CA ASN A 73 19.03 -5.99 -6.89
C ASN A 73 17.83 -5.75 -7.81
N LEU A 74 16.64 -6.23 -7.42
CA LEU A 74 15.41 -6.00 -8.18
C LEU A 74 15.01 -4.52 -8.18
N ARG A 75 15.16 -3.83 -7.05
CA ARG A 75 14.95 -2.39 -6.96
C ARG A 75 15.88 -1.61 -7.88
N GLN A 76 17.16 -1.97 -7.95
CA GLN A 76 18.12 -1.32 -8.83
C GLN A 76 17.78 -1.52 -10.32
N LEU A 77 17.24 -2.68 -10.69
CA LEU A 77 16.86 -2.98 -12.08
C LEU A 77 15.55 -2.29 -12.51
N THR A 78 14.59 -2.18 -11.60
CA THR A 78 13.21 -1.77 -11.92
C THR A 78 12.85 -0.38 -11.40
N GLY A 79 13.70 0.21 -10.54
CA GLY A 79 13.47 1.49 -9.88
C GLY A 79 12.73 1.39 -8.53
N GLN A 80 12.11 0.24 -8.22
CA GLN A 80 11.39 0.02 -6.96
C GLN A 80 11.48 -1.46 -6.53
N PRO A 81 11.47 -1.79 -5.22
CA PRO A 81 11.50 -3.19 -4.81
C PRO A 81 10.22 -3.93 -5.23
N PRO A 82 10.25 -5.27 -5.30
CA PRO A 82 9.02 -6.06 -5.46
C PRO A 82 8.07 -5.82 -4.28
N ASN A 83 6.76 -5.97 -4.50
CA ASN A 83 5.80 -6.02 -3.40
C ASN A 83 6.00 -7.33 -2.63
N ILE A 84 5.91 -7.27 -1.30
CA ILE A 84 5.97 -8.45 -0.42
C ILE A 84 4.61 -8.63 0.23
N ARG A 85 4.00 -9.80 0.02
CA ARG A 85 2.88 -10.28 0.83
C ARG A 85 3.43 -11.29 1.83
N ILE A 86 3.21 -11.04 3.12
CA ILE A 86 3.46 -12.00 4.20
C ILE A 86 2.09 -12.59 4.55
N GLY A 87 1.96 -13.91 4.55
CA GLY A 87 0.66 -14.57 4.71
C GLY A 87 0.60 -15.85 3.90
N GLY A 88 -0.60 -16.32 3.61
CA GLY A 88 -0.83 -17.62 2.96
C GLY A 88 -1.82 -18.40 3.78
N ASN A 89 -1.87 -19.71 3.56
CA ASN A 89 -2.73 -20.57 4.38
C ASN A 89 -2.33 -20.46 5.87
N THR A 90 -1.05 -20.18 6.14
CA THR A 90 -0.50 -20.06 7.50
C THR A 90 -1.10 -18.93 8.33
N GLU A 91 -1.64 -17.93 7.64
CA GLU A 91 -2.32 -16.79 8.24
C GLU A 91 -3.65 -17.20 8.88
N ASP A 92 -4.35 -18.19 8.32
CA ASP A 92 -5.69 -18.64 8.77
C ASP A 92 -5.67 -19.30 10.16
N HIS A 93 -4.49 -19.70 10.63
CA HIS A 93 -4.26 -20.27 11.96
C HIS A 93 -3.13 -19.55 12.69
N THR A 94 -3.01 -18.23 12.46
CA THR A 94 -2.13 -17.35 13.22
C THR A 94 -2.88 -16.70 14.40
N ASN A 95 -2.28 -16.78 15.58
CA ASN A 95 -2.76 -16.18 16.82
C ASN A 95 -1.75 -15.17 17.35
N PHE A 96 -2.21 -14.19 18.13
CA PHE A 96 -1.34 -13.25 18.83
C PHE A 96 -1.17 -13.65 20.30
N HIS A 97 0.05 -13.53 20.84
CA HIS A 97 0.31 -13.68 22.27
C HIS A 97 1.45 -12.76 22.73
N GLN A 98 1.18 -11.94 23.75
CA GLN A 98 2.12 -10.90 24.22
C GLN A 98 3.46 -11.45 24.76
N ASP A 99 3.48 -12.70 25.25
CA ASP A 99 4.70 -13.32 25.79
C ASP A 99 5.60 -13.94 24.70
N VAL A 100 5.13 -14.01 23.45
CA VAL A 100 5.96 -14.43 22.32
C VAL A 100 6.72 -13.23 21.79
N GLU A 101 8.04 -13.32 21.66
CA GLU A 101 8.84 -12.18 21.18
C GLU A 101 8.64 -11.95 19.67
N PHE A 102 8.82 -13.01 18.87
CA PHE A 102 8.67 -12.98 17.41
C PHE A 102 7.58 -13.96 16.96
N SER A 103 7.94 -15.22 16.72
CA SER A 103 6.96 -16.25 16.38
C SER A 103 7.31 -17.59 17.03
N GLU A 104 6.28 -18.35 17.37
CA GLU A 104 6.34 -19.76 17.75
C GLU A 104 5.45 -20.54 16.78
N THR A 105 5.99 -21.58 16.17
CA THR A 105 5.30 -22.34 15.13
C THR A 105 5.28 -23.83 15.44
N ILE A 106 4.14 -24.46 15.15
CA ILE A 106 3.95 -25.90 15.31
C ILE A 106 3.80 -26.52 13.93
N PHE A 107 4.76 -27.35 13.54
CA PHE A 107 4.75 -28.06 12.27
C PHE A 107 4.36 -29.54 12.45
N PRO A 108 3.61 -30.11 11.50
CA PRO A 108 3.53 -31.54 11.33
C PRO A 108 4.93 -32.16 11.12
N PRO A 109 5.11 -33.45 11.45
CA PRO A 109 6.38 -34.12 11.15
C PRO A 109 6.61 -34.23 9.65
N PHE A 110 7.88 -34.20 9.25
CA PHE A 110 8.31 -34.52 7.89
C PHE A 110 7.73 -35.87 7.44
N THR A 111 7.26 -35.92 6.20
CA THR A 111 7.03 -37.19 5.49
C THR A 111 7.62 -37.12 4.08
N PRO A 112 7.97 -38.26 3.46
CA PRO A 112 8.44 -38.26 2.07
C PRO A 112 7.48 -37.62 1.06
N VAL A 113 6.18 -37.55 1.39
CA VAL A 113 5.14 -36.94 0.55
C VAL A 113 4.83 -35.48 0.91
N ALA A 114 5.24 -35.04 2.10
CA ALA A 114 5.14 -33.66 2.58
C ALA A 114 6.45 -33.29 3.31
N PRO A 115 7.52 -33.00 2.55
CA PRO A 115 8.85 -32.76 3.12
C PRO A 115 8.96 -31.41 3.83
N TYR A 116 8.09 -30.46 3.48
CA TYR A 116 8.01 -29.15 4.09
C TYR A 116 6.54 -28.88 4.44
N PRO A 117 6.03 -29.52 5.51
CA PRO A 117 4.66 -29.27 5.91
C PRO A 117 4.53 -27.83 6.37
N GLU A 118 3.36 -27.27 6.09
CA GLU A 118 2.92 -25.97 6.60
C GLU A 118 2.72 -26.04 8.12
N ALA A 119 2.95 -24.95 8.85
CA ALA A 119 2.58 -24.91 10.26
C ALA A 119 1.07 -25.19 10.43
N THR A 120 0.67 -25.83 11.52
CA THR A 120 -0.76 -25.98 11.89
C THR A 120 -1.20 -24.94 12.91
N ASN A 121 -0.24 -24.24 13.51
CA ASN A 121 -0.46 -23.11 14.41
C ASN A 121 0.75 -22.20 14.35
N VAL A 122 0.49 -20.90 14.28
CA VAL A 122 1.49 -19.85 14.42
C VAL A 122 1.04 -18.95 15.55
N THR A 123 1.90 -18.70 16.53
CA THR A 123 1.68 -17.65 17.53
C THR A 123 2.71 -16.56 17.28
N VAL A 124 2.27 -15.31 17.09
CA VAL A 124 3.15 -14.15 16.89
C VAL A 124 3.05 -13.18 18.05
N GLY A 125 4.12 -12.40 18.26
CA GLY A 125 4.08 -11.25 19.16
C GLY A 125 4.67 -10.00 18.51
N ASP A 126 4.80 -8.92 19.28
CA ASP A 126 5.01 -7.57 18.74
C ASP A 126 6.28 -7.44 17.87
N SER A 127 7.38 -8.13 18.23
CA SER A 127 8.62 -8.01 17.46
C SER A 127 8.56 -8.71 16.11
N PHE A 128 7.58 -9.60 15.87
CA PHE A 128 7.31 -10.20 14.57
C PHE A 128 7.06 -9.14 13.50
N TYR A 129 6.09 -8.26 13.73
CA TYR A 129 5.73 -7.21 12.78
C TYR A 129 6.88 -6.21 12.60
N ALA A 130 7.64 -5.97 13.67
CA ALA A 130 8.82 -5.10 13.65
C ALA A 130 9.94 -5.61 12.73
N THR A 131 9.99 -6.89 12.35
CA THR A 131 10.99 -7.43 11.42
C THR A 131 10.83 -6.90 9.99
N THR A 132 9.66 -6.36 9.63
CA THR A 132 9.44 -5.72 8.31
C THR A 132 10.39 -4.54 8.05
N ARG A 133 10.96 -3.93 9.10
CA ARG A 133 12.04 -2.93 9.00
C ARG A 133 13.30 -3.43 8.26
N PHE A 134 13.46 -4.74 8.13
CA PHE A 134 14.59 -5.37 7.45
C PHE A 134 14.40 -5.51 5.95
N LEU A 135 13.22 -5.19 5.42
CA LEU A 135 13.02 -5.04 3.98
C LEU A 135 13.74 -3.77 3.48
N PRO A 136 14.08 -3.70 2.17
CA PRO A 136 14.43 -2.43 1.54
C PRO A 136 13.40 -1.39 1.95
N PRO A 137 13.84 -0.25 2.50
CA PRO A 137 12.88 0.78 2.82
C PRO A 137 12.16 1.13 1.51
N THR A 138 10.85 1.27 1.61
CA THR A 138 10.07 2.08 0.68
C THR A 138 9.78 3.39 1.41
N PRO A 139 10.78 4.30 1.59
CA PRO A 139 10.46 5.63 2.05
C PRO A 139 9.45 6.21 1.06
N GLY A 140 8.41 6.86 1.57
CA GLY A 140 7.42 7.48 0.70
C GLY A 140 6.12 6.68 0.51
N VAL A 141 5.92 5.57 1.22
CA VAL A 141 4.67 4.78 1.13
C VAL A 141 3.88 4.82 2.44
N SER A 142 4.35 4.20 3.53
CA SER A 142 3.54 4.02 4.75
C SER A 142 3.40 5.28 5.60
N ASN A 143 4.37 6.19 5.52
CA ASN A 143 4.40 7.42 6.30
C ASN A 143 3.91 8.66 5.52
N THR A 144 3.16 8.46 4.43
CA THR A 144 2.83 9.53 3.49
C THR A 144 1.34 9.81 3.38
N ALA A 145 1.01 10.95 2.76
CA ALA A 145 -0.35 11.36 2.46
C ALA A 145 -1.14 10.30 1.68
N GLY A 146 -0.50 9.57 0.78
CA GLY A 146 -1.11 8.44 0.08
C GLY A 146 -1.59 7.34 1.03
N ALA A 147 -0.87 7.08 2.12
CA ALA A 147 -1.31 6.13 3.14
C ALA A 147 -2.58 6.60 3.87
N ALA A 148 -2.80 7.91 4.02
CA ALA A 148 -4.04 8.44 4.60
C ALA A 148 -5.26 8.09 3.72
N LEU A 149 -5.12 8.21 2.39
CA LEU A 149 -6.17 7.83 1.44
C LEU A 149 -6.41 6.33 1.48
N TRP A 150 -5.36 5.52 1.45
CA TRP A 150 -5.45 4.07 1.55
C TRP A 150 -6.12 3.61 2.85
N THR A 151 -5.71 4.17 3.99
CA THR A 151 -6.27 3.82 5.32
C THR A 151 -7.75 4.16 5.38
N LEU A 152 -8.15 5.31 4.85
CA LEU A 152 -9.55 5.73 4.83
C LEU A 152 -10.39 4.80 3.95
N ASP A 153 -9.94 4.54 2.72
CA ASP A 153 -10.62 3.68 1.76
C ASP A 153 -10.75 2.25 2.31
N TYR A 154 -9.65 1.68 2.80
CA TYR A 154 -9.63 0.35 3.42
C TYR A 154 -10.60 0.24 4.61
N ALA A 155 -10.61 1.24 5.51
CA ALA A 155 -11.49 1.22 6.67
C ALA A 155 -12.97 1.33 6.29
N LEU A 156 -13.31 2.15 5.30
CA LEU A 156 -14.69 2.29 4.82
C LEU A 156 -15.14 1.06 4.04
N PHE A 157 -14.29 0.50 3.16
CA PHE A 157 -14.56 -0.74 2.45
C PHE A 157 -14.80 -1.91 3.41
N ALA A 158 -14.01 -2.03 4.48
CA ALA A 158 -14.17 -3.08 5.49
C ALA A 158 -15.60 -3.13 6.05
N THR A 159 -16.27 -1.98 6.20
CA THR A 159 -17.67 -1.94 6.68
C THR A 159 -18.65 -2.64 5.74
N GLN A 160 -18.36 -2.68 4.43
CA GLN A 160 -19.16 -3.36 3.42
C GLN A 160 -19.08 -4.89 3.55
N LEU A 161 -18.01 -5.38 4.17
CA LEU A 161 -17.81 -6.79 4.50
C LEU A 161 -18.43 -7.17 5.86
N GLY A 162 -19.15 -6.26 6.51
CA GLY A 162 -19.74 -6.47 7.83
C GLY A 162 -18.78 -6.28 9.01
N ILE A 163 -17.58 -5.72 8.78
CA ILE A 163 -16.62 -5.40 9.84
C ILE A 163 -17.09 -4.15 10.58
N SER A 164 -17.29 -4.26 11.90
CA SER A 164 -17.75 -3.15 12.73
C SER A 164 -16.63 -2.25 13.25
N THR A 165 -15.39 -2.76 13.30
CA THR A 165 -14.23 -2.03 13.84
C THR A 165 -12.94 -2.61 13.25
N VAL A 166 -12.01 -1.73 12.87
CA VAL A 166 -10.66 -2.08 12.44
C VAL A 166 -9.67 -1.49 13.43
N PHE A 167 -8.69 -2.28 13.87
CA PHE A 167 -7.58 -1.82 14.69
C PHE A 167 -6.33 -1.75 13.82
N PHE A 168 -5.95 -0.55 13.40
CA PHE A 168 -4.67 -0.35 12.72
C PHE A 168 -3.54 -0.54 13.71
N HIS A 169 -2.56 -1.38 13.34
CA HIS A 169 -1.46 -1.72 14.23
C HIS A 169 -0.55 -0.50 14.42
N GLU A 170 -0.25 -0.19 15.67
CA GLU A 170 0.56 0.95 16.08
C GLU A 170 1.75 0.43 16.89
N GLY A 171 2.95 0.98 16.70
CA GLY A 171 4.12 0.51 17.44
C GLY A 171 5.31 1.45 17.30
N LYS A 172 6.05 1.69 18.38
CA LYS A 172 7.12 2.70 18.42
C LYS A 172 8.17 2.51 17.30
N ASN A 173 8.49 3.61 16.62
CA ASN A 173 9.43 3.71 15.49
C ASN A 173 8.97 3.01 14.19
N MET A 174 7.69 2.68 14.04
CA MET A 174 7.12 2.21 12.77
C MET A 174 6.69 3.37 11.87
N MET A 175 6.75 3.16 10.55
CA MET A 175 6.39 4.18 9.54
C MET A 175 4.87 4.41 9.41
N TYR A 176 4.04 3.49 9.90
CA TYR A 176 2.57 3.51 9.76
C TYR A 176 1.84 3.88 11.06
N GLN A 177 2.44 4.74 11.89
CA GLN A 177 1.83 5.14 13.15
C GLN A 177 1.16 6.49 13.08
N ILE A 178 0.14 6.75 13.90
CA ILE A 178 -0.37 8.11 14.16
C ILE A 178 0.61 8.98 15.00
N GLN A 179 1.64 8.33 15.58
CA GLN A 179 2.86 8.91 16.17
C GLN A 179 2.72 9.80 17.44
N PRO A 180 1.95 9.39 18.47
CA PRO A 180 1.72 10.20 19.67
C PRO A 180 2.89 10.15 20.69
N THR A 181 4.05 9.60 20.31
CA THR A 181 5.18 9.37 21.21
C THR A 181 6.48 9.99 20.71
N THR A 182 7.35 10.36 21.64
CA THR A 182 8.71 10.83 21.35
C THR A 182 9.56 9.70 20.75
N LEU A 183 10.25 10.00 19.66
CA LEU A 183 11.15 9.08 18.97
C LEU A 183 12.61 9.45 19.25
N ALA A 184 13.38 8.48 19.74
CA ALA A 184 14.83 8.63 19.85
C ALA A 184 15.58 8.04 18.64
N ARG A 185 14.86 7.39 17.72
CA ARG A 185 15.39 6.75 16.52
C ARG A 185 14.56 7.11 15.30
N SER A 186 15.22 7.16 14.15
CA SER A 186 14.62 7.39 12.85
C SER A 186 13.67 6.24 12.49
N THR A 187 12.47 6.57 12.02
CA THR A 187 11.51 5.60 11.47
C THR A 187 11.92 5.08 10.10
N LEU A 188 12.91 5.72 9.45
CA LEU A 188 13.34 5.34 8.10
C LEU A 188 14.39 4.23 8.10
N ASP A 189 15.32 4.28 9.05
CA ASP A 189 16.50 3.41 9.09
C ASP A 189 16.90 2.94 10.50
N GLY A 190 16.17 3.34 11.54
CA GLY A 190 16.44 2.95 12.93
C GLY A 190 17.67 3.62 13.55
N SER A 191 18.34 4.53 12.86
CA SER A 191 19.49 5.28 13.37
C SER A 191 19.09 6.16 14.57
N SER A 192 20.03 6.41 15.50
CA SER A 192 19.77 7.32 16.63
C SER A 192 19.59 8.75 16.13
N LEU A 193 18.53 9.41 16.58
CA LEU A 193 18.33 10.83 16.27
C LEU A 193 19.22 11.68 17.20
N PRO A 194 19.89 12.71 16.66
CA PRO A 194 20.74 13.60 17.48
C PRO A 194 19.93 14.35 18.55
N THR A 195 18.66 14.63 18.25
CA THR A 195 17.66 15.14 19.20
C THR A 195 16.41 14.28 19.05
N PRO A 196 15.79 13.80 20.15
CA PRO A 196 14.54 13.06 20.05
C PRO A 196 13.46 13.87 19.33
N ALA A 197 12.81 13.27 18.33
CA ALA A 197 11.68 13.90 17.66
C ALA A 197 10.47 13.92 18.61
N PRO A 198 9.82 15.08 18.80
CA PRO A 198 8.65 15.18 19.67
C PRO A 198 7.47 14.37 19.12
N PRO A 199 6.44 14.08 19.95
CA PRO A 199 5.15 13.60 19.45
C PRO A 199 4.64 14.51 18.33
N HIS A 200 4.14 13.91 17.26
CA HIS A 200 3.58 14.63 16.13
C HIS A 200 2.59 13.72 15.41
N VAL A 201 1.64 14.32 14.71
CA VAL A 201 0.70 13.56 13.89
C VAL A 201 1.37 13.17 12.57
N GLN A 202 1.19 11.92 12.16
CA GLN A 202 1.52 11.46 10.80
C GLN A 202 0.27 11.44 9.90
N PRO A 203 0.45 11.41 8.56
CA PRO A 203 -0.65 11.55 7.61
C PRO A 203 -1.84 10.60 7.82
N GLN A 204 -1.59 9.34 8.21
CA GLN A 204 -2.67 8.35 8.42
C GLN A 204 -3.71 8.77 9.47
N TYR A 205 -3.36 9.64 10.41
CA TYR A 205 -4.33 10.19 11.38
C TYR A 205 -5.46 10.96 10.70
N TYR A 206 -5.20 11.61 9.55
CA TYR A 206 -6.25 12.31 8.80
C TYR A 206 -7.33 11.35 8.30
N ALA A 207 -7.02 10.08 8.06
CA ALA A 207 -8.02 9.07 7.74
C ALA A 207 -9.04 8.90 8.88
N ALA A 208 -8.55 8.80 10.13
CA ALA A 208 -9.39 8.67 11.31
C ALA A 208 -10.23 9.93 11.55
N VAL A 209 -9.66 11.12 11.33
CA VAL A 209 -10.39 12.40 11.43
C VAL A 209 -11.53 12.44 10.41
N ILE A 210 -11.25 12.13 9.14
CA ILE A 210 -12.24 12.19 8.06
C ILE A 210 -13.33 11.14 8.27
N ALA A 211 -12.96 9.89 8.58
CA ALA A 211 -13.91 8.83 8.89
C ALA A 211 -14.80 9.21 10.08
N GLY A 212 -14.22 9.76 11.15
CA GLY A 212 -14.96 10.22 12.32
C GLY A 212 -15.95 11.35 12.00
N GLU A 213 -15.58 12.29 11.14
CA GLU A 213 -16.48 13.35 10.69
C GLU A 213 -17.59 12.83 9.76
N ALA A 214 -17.26 11.88 8.88
CA ALA A 214 -18.23 11.24 7.97
C ALA A 214 -19.24 10.36 8.72
N ILE A 215 -18.79 9.59 9.71
CA ILE A 215 -19.65 8.80 10.60
C ILE A 215 -20.52 9.74 11.45
N GLY A 216 -19.94 10.80 12.02
CA GLY A 216 -20.64 11.74 12.88
C GLY A 216 -20.87 11.21 14.30
N LYS A 217 -21.67 11.93 15.08
CA LYS A 217 -21.77 11.77 16.55
C LYS A 217 -23.05 11.09 17.04
N THR A 218 -23.97 10.78 16.13
CA THR A 218 -25.33 10.31 16.47
C THR A 218 -25.37 8.85 16.91
N GLY A 219 -24.35 8.06 16.53
CA GLY A 219 -24.34 6.61 16.71
C GLY A 219 -25.29 5.85 15.78
N LYS A 220 -25.87 6.53 14.78
CA LYS A 220 -26.87 5.97 13.86
C LYS A 220 -26.39 5.77 12.42
N ALA A 221 -25.13 6.12 12.15
CA ALA A 221 -24.60 6.12 10.80
C ALA A 221 -24.66 4.72 10.16
N GLN A 222 -25.18 4.67 8.94
CA GLN A 222 -25.11 3.50 8.06
C GLN A 222 -24.28 3.89 6.83
N VAL A 223 -23.34 3.04 6.43
CA VAL A 223 -22.40 3.33 5.33
C VAL A 223 -22.65 2.37 4.18
N LEU A 224 -22.69 2.89 2.96
CA LEU A 224 -22.79 2.11 1.73
C LEU A 224 -21.73 2.57 0.74
N GLU A 225 -21.00 1.65 0.13
CA GLU A 225 -20.13 1.95 -1.00
C GLU A 225 -20.97 2.32 -2.23
N ILE A 226 -20.56 3.38 -2.92
CA ILE A 226 -21.19 3.89 -4.13
C ILE A 226 -20.55 3.18 -5.31
N ASP A 227 -21.37 2.58 -6.17
CA ASP A 227 -20.91 2.03 -7.45
C ASP A 227 -20.49 3.17 -8.40
N ILE A 228 -19.18 3.32 -8.59
CA ILE A 228 -18.57 4.34 -9.45
C ILE A 228 -17.75 3.62 -10.52
N ASP A 229 -18.12 3.79 -11.79
CA ASP A 229 -17.39 3.24 -12.94
C ASP A 229 -16.10 4.06 -13.24
N HIS A 230 -15.20 4.11 -12.27
CA HIS A 230 -13.89 4.72 -12.41
C HIS A 230 -12.84 4.02 -11.53
N PRO A 231 -11.74 3.49 -12.10
CA PRO A 231 -10.81 2.57 -11.40
C PRO A 231 -9.99 3.19 -10.27
N GLN A 232 -10.11 4.50 -10.04
CA GLN A 232 -9.33 5.26 -9.06
C GLN A 232 -10.18 6.15 -8.17
N ILE A 233 -11.51 6.18 -8.39
CA ILE A 233 -12.43 6.92 -7.52
C ILE A 233 -13.20 5.90 -6.68
N ALA A 234 -13.10 6.03 -5.36
CA ALA A 234 -13.98 5.35 -4.42
C ALA A 234 -14.98 6.36 -3.84
N GLY A 235 -16.17 5.87 -3.50
CA GLY A 235 -17.24 6.68 -2.92
C GLY A 235 -17.99 5.92 -1.84
N TYR A 236 -18.31 6.60 -0.73
CA TYR A 236 -19.05 6.02 0.38
C TYR A 236 -20.14 6.99 0.83
N SER A 237 -21.40 6.57 0.79
CA SER A 237 -22.54 7.34 1.30
C SER A 237 -22.86 6.97 2.74
N PHE A 238 -23.22 7.97 3.52
CA PHE A 238 -23.54 7.86 4.95
C PHE A 238 -24.97 8.30 5.17
N TYR A 239 -25.73 7.45 5.85
CA TYR A 239 -27.14 7.65 6.15
C TYR A 239 -27.38 7.71 7.65
N GLU A 240 -28.31 8.57 8.08
CA GLU A 240 -28.82 8.59 9.45
C GLU A 240 -30.35 8.52 9.39
N ASP A 241 -30.95 7.62 10.17
CA ASP A 241 -32.40 7.35 10.12
C ASP A 241 -32.89 7.11 8.66
N TYR A 242 -32.09 6.39 7.87
CA TYR A 242 -32.29 6.08 6.45
C TYR A 242 -32.23 7.28 5.48
N LEU A 243 -31.86 8.46 5.95
CA LEU A 243 -31.67 9.66 5.13
C LEU A 243 -30.21 9.84 4.75
N LEU A 244 -29.93 10.12 3.48
CA LEU A 244 -28.57 10.49 3.04
C LEU A 244 -28.19 11.82 3.69
N VAL A 245 -27.13 11.81 4.50
CA VAL A 245 -26.63 13.00 5.17
C VAL A 245 -25.25 13.42 4.68
N ARG A 246 -24.40 12.45 4.32
CA ARG A 246 -23.01 12.70 3.93
C ARG A 246 -22.54 11.73 2.86
N ALA A 247 -21.49 12.09 2.13
CA ALA A 247 -20.73 11.17 1.28
C ALA A 247 -19.24 11.52 1.30
N VAL A 248 -18.37 10.52 1.21
CA VAL A 248 -16.92 10.68 1.08
C VAL A 248 -16.51 10.19 -0.31
N PHE A 249 -15.71 10.99 -1.01
CA PHE A 249 -15.10 10.61 -2.29
C PHE A 249 -13.58 10.66 -2.17
N ILE A 250 -12.91 9.64 -2.73
CA ILE A 250 -11.46 9.47 -2.64
C ILE A 250 -10.92 9.32 -4.07
N ASN A 251 -9.94 10.13 -4.44
CA ASN A 251 -9.20 9.96 -5.69
C ASN A 251 -7.80 9.41 -5.41
N SER A 252 -7.65 8.10 -5.57
CA SER A 252 -6.42 7.35 -5.26
C SER A 252 -5.37 7.43 -6.38
N LYS A 253 -5.59 8.21 -7.45
CA LYS A 253 -4.55 8.48 -8.44
C LYS A 253 -3.45 9.33 -7.81
N ALA A 254 -2.26 8.75 -7.70
CA ALA A 254 -1.11 9.41 -7.09
C ALA A 254 -0.65 10.62 -7.93
N TYR A 255 -0.55 11.78 -7.27
CA TYR A 255 0.12 12.96 -7.78
C TYR A 255 1.47 13.09 -7.07
N LEU A 256 2.54 12.90 -7.83
CA LEU A 256 3.92 12.80 -7.32
C LEU A 256 4.73 14.06 -7.65
N PRO A 257 5.83 14.37 -6.92
CA PRO A 257 6.66 15.57 -7.17
C PRO A 257 7.17 15.73 -8.60
N GLU A 258 7.40 14.63 -9.31
CA GLU A 258 7.83 14.58 -10.71
C GLU A 258 6.69 14.78 -11.74
N SER A 259 5.44 14.88 -11.27
CA SER A 259 4.27 15.09 -12.12
C SER A 259 4.24 16.52 -12.65
N THR A 260 3.85 16.68 -13.92
CA THR A 260 3.82 18.00 -14.57
C THR A 260 2.46 18.68 -14.49
N ILE A 261 1.38 17.92 -14.40
CA ILE A 261 -0.02 18.40 -14.36
C ILE A 261 -0.79 17.54 -13.37
N ARG A 262 -1.52 18.18 -12.45
CA ARG A 262 -2.51 17.51 -11.60
C ARG A 262 -3.86 17.53 -12.29
N THR A 263 -4.44 16.36 -12.54
CA THR A 263 -5.75 16.26 -13.19
C THR A 263 -6.90 16.09 -12.19
N SER A 264 -8.14 16.28 -12.65
CA SER A 264 -9.35 16.12 -11.85
C SER A 264 -10.40 15.29 -12.58
N VAL A 265 -11.26 14.65 -11.81
CA VAL A 265 -12.45 13.94 -12.27
C VAL A 265 -13.68 14.72 -11.81
N HIS A 266 -14.63 14.94 -12.72
CA HIS A 266 -15.91 15.57 -12.40
C HIS A 266 -16.92 14.51 -11.94
N LEU A 267 -17.57 14.74 -10.80
CA LEU A 267 -18.57 13.86 -10.21
C LEU A 267 -19.95 14.52 -10.25
N ASP A 268 -20.86 13.91 -11.02
CA ASP A 268 -22.25 14.31 -11.11
C ASP A 268 -23.13 13.52 -10.13
N PHE A 269 -24.02 14.20 -9.41
CA PHE A 269 -24.95 13.57 -8.47
C PHE A 269 -26.32 13.36 -9.11
N LYS A 270 -26.76 12.11 -9.17
CA LYS A 270 -28.11 11.74 -9.61
C LYS A 270 -28.83 11.02 -8.49
N PHE A 271 -29.80 11.68 -7.90
CA PHE A 271 -30.66 11.07 -6.90
C PHE A 271 -31.84 10.36 -7.57
N THR A 272 -32.00 9.06 -7.29
CA THR A 272 -33.22 8.35 -7.63
C THR A 272 -34.35 8.82 -6.71
N ASN A 273 -35.50 9.19 -7.29
CA ASN A 273 -36.67 9.55 -6.50
C ASN A 273 -37.11 8.36 -5.64
N VAL A 274 -36.97 8.50 -4.32
CA VAL A 274 -37.56 7.58 -3.35
C VAL A 274 -38.84 8.21 -2.84
N HIS A 275 -39.96 7.51 -2.94
CA HIS A 275 -41.26 8.02 -2.49
C HIS A 275 -41.19 8.50 -1.03
N GLY A 276 -41.57 9.76 -0.78
CA GLY A 276 -41.58 10.35 0.55
C GLY A 276 -40.30 11.08 0.96
N PHE A 277 -39.25 11.07 0.15
CA PHE A 277 -37.98 11.74 0.46
C PHE A 277 -37.62 12.77 -0.63
N LYS A 278 -37.39 14.01 -0.22
CA LYS A 278 -36.89 15.06 -1.10
C LYS A 278 -35.37 15.02 -1.09
N ALA A 279 -34.77 14.91 -2.27
CA ALA A 279 -33.32 14.99 -2.41
C ALA A 279 -32.81 16.40 -2.06
N ALA A 280 -31.60 16.45 -1.48
CA ALA A 280 -30.91 17.70 -1.22
C ALA A 280 -30.65 18.45 -2.53
N THR A 281 -30.79 19.77 -2.49
CA THR A 281 -30.48 20.66 -3.62
C THR A 281 -29.17 21.42 -3.42
N THR A 282 -28.72 21.55 -2.17
CA THR A 282 -27.45 22.16 -1.79
C THR A 282 -26.59 21.14 -1.05
N MET A 283 -25.28 21.32 -1.19
CA MET A 283 -24.29 20.53 -0.49
C MET A 283 -23.15 21.42 -0.02
N THR A 284 -22.52 21.03 1.08
CA THR A 284 -21.32 21.67 1.61
C THR A 284 -20.15 20.70 1.50
N LEU A 285 -19.04 21.15 0.92
CA LEU A 285 -17.83 20.37 0.67
C LEU A 285 -16.74 20.73 1.67
N LYS A 286 -16.03 19.72 2.17
CA LYS A 286 -14.79 19.85 2.95
C LYS A 286 -13.71 18.95 2.33
N ARG A 287 -12.52 19.50 2.11
CA ARG A 287 -11.47 18.86 1.30
C ARG A 287 -10.22 18.54 2.12
N LEU A 288 -9.61 17.39 1.86
CA LEU A 288 -8.27 17.06 2.32
C LEU A 288 -7.28 17.58 1.29
N ALA A 289 -6.61 18.68 1.61
CA ALA A 289 -5.57 19.24 0.76
C ALA A 289 -4.23 18.54 1.03
N ILE A 290 -3.67 17.97 -0.03
CA ILE A 290 -2.37 17.28 -0.07
C ILE A 290 -1.59 17.88 -1.25
N ALA A 291 -0.31 18.22 -1.08
CA ALA A 291 0.49 18.71 -2.20
C ALA A 291 0.95 17.55 -3.08
N TYR A 292 1.48 16.48 -2.48
CA TYR A 292 1.88 15.24 -3.16
C TYR A 292 1.53 13.99 -2.35
N ALA A 293 1.27 12.88 -3.04
CA ALA A 293 1.00 11.59 -2.40
C ALA A 293 2.14 11.12 -1.50
N THR A 294 3.37 11.60 -1.74
CA THR A 294 4.56 11.28 -0.94
C THR A 294 4.81 12.20 0.25
N ASP A 295 3.95 13.20 0.48
CA ASP A 295 4.14 14.15 1.59
C ASP A 295 4.06 13.42 2.94
N ALA A 296 5.04 13.63 3.81
CA ALA A 296 5.04 13.10 5.18
C ALA A 296 4.35 14.04 6.18
N SER A 297 3.98 15.25 5.76
CA SER A 297 3.44 16.33 6.59
C SER A 297 2.83 17.42 5.71
N GLY A 298 2.13 18.39 6.30
CA GLY A 298 1.54 19.54 5.63
C GLY A 298 0.13 19.29 5.10
N LEU A 299 -0.53 18.23 5.55
CA LEU A 299 -1.91 17.94 5.19
C LEU A 299 -2.83 18.94 5.88
N THR A 300 -3.94 19.30 5.22
CA THR A 300 -5.01 20.06 5.87
C THR A 300 -6.39 19.53 5.53
N TRP A 301 -7.27 19.48 6.52
CA TRP A 301 -8.65 19.02 6.39
C TRP A 301 -9.61 20.19 6.52
N GLY A 302 -10.19 20.65 5.41
CA GLY A 302 -10.97 21.88 5.37
C GLY A 302 -10.18 23.08 5.89
N GLY A 303 -8.91 23.23 5.50
CA GLY A 303 -8.02 24.28 5.99
C GLY A 303 -7.48 24.09 7.42
N GLN A 304 -7.97 23.10 8.16
CA GLN A 304 -7.50 22.80 9.51
C GLN A 304 -6.30 21.87 9.50
N THR A 305 -5.39 22.02 10.45
CA THR A 305 -4.25 21.09 10.63
C THR A 305 -4.28 20.45 12.00
N TYR A 306 -3.87 19.19 12.07
CA TYR A 306 -3.68 18.44 13.31
C TYR A 306 -2.19 18.26 13.64
N GLU A 307 -1.30 18.79 12.80
CA GLU A 307 0.16 18.72 12.94
C GLU A 307 0.66 19.81 13.91
N THR A 308 0.09 19.84 15.10
CA THR A 308 0.42 20.79 16.16
C THR A 308 1.23 20.11 17.27
N SER A 309 1.96 20.91 18.04
CA SER A 309 2.81 20.39 19.12
C SER A 309 2.04 19.73 20.26
N ASP A 310 0.73 19.99 20.39
CA ASP A 310 -0.14 19.39 21.39
C ASP A 310 -1.21 18.45 20.79
N GLY A 311 -1.14 18.19 19.48
CA GLY A 311 -2.08 17.35 18.74
C GLY A 311 -3.50 17.92 18.63
N ARG A 312 -3.74 19.17 19.06
CA ARG A 312 -5.04 19.82 18.88
C ARG A 312 -5.17 20.39 17.48
N VAL A 313 -6.40 20.39 16.98
CA VAL A 313 -6.71 21.05 15.71
C VAL A 313 -6.42 22.55 15.77
N ALA A 314 -5.77 23.07 14.74
CA ALA A 314 -5.51 24.50 14.53
C ALA A 314 -6.13 24.98 13.20
N ASN A 315 -6.17 26.31 13.06
CA ASN A 315 -6.79 27.06 11.96
C ASN A 315 -8.33 26.96 11.90
N SER A 316 -8.92 27.90 11.17
CA SER A 316 -10.36 27.95 10.93
C SER A 316 -10.79 26.93 9.88
N VAL A 317 -11.99 26.38 10.05
CA VAL A 317 -12.60 25.51 9.04
C VAL A 317 -12.95 26.29 7.78
N VAL A 318 -12.64 25.71 6.63
CA VAL A 318 -12.96 26.18 5.30
C VAL A 318 -13.83 25.13 4.63
N THR A 319 -14.98 25.57 4.15
CA THR A 319 -15.93 24.75 3.40
C THR A 319 -16.42 25.50 2.18
N GLU A 320 -17.01 24.78 1.25
CA GLU A 320 -17.51 25.30 -0.02
C GLU A 320 -18.96 24.84 -0.22
N THR A 321 -19.90 25.78 -0.33
CA THR A 321 -21.31 25.46 -0.63
C THR A 321 -21.51 25.43 -2.15
N ARG A 322 -22.17 24.37 -2.63
CA ARG A 322 -22.48 24.15 -4.05
C ARG A 322 -23.93 23.71 -4.22
N LEU A 323 -24.48 23.93 -5.41
CA LEU A 323 -25.69 23.22 -5.81
C LEU A 323 -25.31 21.78 -6.13
N VAL A 324 -26.15 20.83 -5.73
CA VAL A 324 -25.97 19.41 -6.10
C VAL A 324 -25.93 19.25 -7.63
N SER A 325 -26.73 20.04 -8.35
CA SER A 325 -26.81 20.02 -9.82
C SER A 325 -25.51 20.40 -10.52
N ASP A 326 -24.59 21.07 -9.82
CA ASP A 326 -23.32 21.50 -10.39
C ASP A 326 -22.23 20.41 -10.29
N GLY A 327 -22.50 19.33 -9.54
CA GLY A 327 -21.51 18.30 -9.26
C GLY A 327 -20.33 18.84 -8.45
N LEU A 328 -19.20 18.12 -8.49
CA LEU A 328 -17.94 18.59 -7.94
C LEU A 328 -16.74 18.02 -8.71
N ASP A 329 -15.61 18.72 -8.68
CA ASP A 329 -14.34 18.20 -9.17
C ASP A 329 -13.49 17.67 -8.00
N ILE A 330 -12.93 16.47 -8.19
CA ILE A 330 -11.95 15.85 -7.29
C ILE A 330 -10.62 15.65 -8.00
N GLN A 331 -9.56 16.29 -7.48
CA GLN A 331 -8.22 16.19 -8.05
C GLN A 331 -7.52 14.90 -7.61
N GLU A 332 -6.47 14.50 -8.34
CA GLU A 332 -5.59 13.39 -7.96
C GLU A 332 -5.09 13.54 -6.52
N THR A 333 -5.04 12.46 -5.73
CA THR A 333 -4.59 12.49 -4.32
C THR A 333 -5.40 13.49 -3.48
N GLU A 334 -6.71 13.36 -3.50
CA GLU A 334 -7.64 14.19 -2.71
C GLU A 334 -8.72 13.32 -2.08
N VAL A 335 -9.25 13.80 -0.94
CA VAL A 335 -10.49 13.30 -0.33
C VAL A 335 -11.46 14.46 -0.15
N ILE A 336 -12.74 14.24 -0.44
CA ILE A 336 -13.79 15.23 -0.25
C ILE A 336 -14.91 14.61 0.60
N LEU A 337 -15.27 15.28 1.69
CA LEU A 337 -16.52 15.04 2.42
C LEU A 337 -17.57 16.00 1.87
N VAL A 338 -18.71 15.44 1.49
CA VAL A 338 -19.91 16.14 1.07
C VAL A 338 -20.92 16.01 2.20
N VAL A 339 -21.50 17.11 2.64
CA VAL A 339 -22.64 17.16 3.55
C VAL A 339 -23.84 17.64 2.76
N PHE A 340 -24.92 16.85 2.73
CA PHE A 340 -26.14 17.18 2.02
C PHE A 340 -27.09 17.96 2.94
N GLU A 341 -27.58 19.10 2.46
CA GLU A 341 -28.48 19.96 3.21
C GLU A 341 -29.93 19.71 2.75
N SER A 342 -30.78 19.30 3.69
CA SER A 342 -32.19 18.97 3.46
C SER A 342 -33.10 20.19 3.47
#